data_AF-A0A7X9E4Q9-F1
#
_entry.id   AF-A0A7X9E4Q9-F1
#
_cell.length_a   1.000
_cell.length_b   1.000
_cell.length_c   1.000
_cell.angle_alpha   90.00
_cell.angle_beta   90.00
_cell.angle_gamma   90.00
#
_symmetry.space_group_name_H-M   'P 1'
#
loop_
_entity.id
_entity.type
_entity.pdbx_description
1 polymer ?
#
loop_
_entity_poly.entity_id
_entity_poly.type
_entity_poly.pdbx_seq_one_letter_code
_entity_poly.pdbx_strand_id
1 'polypeptide(L)' 'MAIYNLFFQPVLDDLLLAHPLVRAGKMFGYPAYYAGKKLCACLYEEGVGLKLPAASAERLLR' A
#
# COMPACT_ATOMS: atom_id res chain seq x y z
N MET A 1 14.86 9.14 6.92
CA MET A 1 13.49 9.47 6.42
C MET A 1 13.27 8.64 5.18
N ALA A 2 12.13 7.97 5.03
CA ALA A 2 11.83 7.25 3.79
C ALA A 2 11.62 8.26 2.66
N ILE A 3 12.19 8.01 1.48
CA ILE A 3 12.05 8.85 0.29
C ILE A 3 11.09 8.13 -0.66
N TYR A 4 9.95 8.76 -0.95
CA TYR A 4 8.93 8.20 -1.81
C TYR A 4 8.18 9.31 -2.53
N ASN A 5 7.46 8.95 -3.58
CA ASN A 5 6.68 9.90 -4.34
C ASN A 5 5.48 10.40 -3.52
N LEU A 6 5.54 11.67 -3.12
CA LEU A 6 4.52 12.31 -2.29
C LEU A 6 3.16 12.44 -2.98
N PHE A 7 3.11 12.35 -4.32
CA PHE A 7 1.85 12.41 -5.08
C PHE A 7 0.96 11.19 -4.83
N PHE A 8 1.54 10.03 -4.55
CA PHE A 8 0.76 8.80 -4.41
C PHE A 8 0.02 8.70 -3.08
N GLN A 9 0.53 9.31 -2.01
CA GLN A 9 -0.08 9.14 -0.69
C GLN A 9 -1.51 9.72 -0.62
N PRO A 10 -1.79 10.96 -1.08
CA PRO A 10 -3.16 11.48 -1.08
C PRO A 10 -4.13 10.64 -1.91
N VAL A 11 -3.68 10.10 -3.05
CA VAL A 11 -4.49 9.24 -3.93
C VAL A 11 -4.82 7.92 -3.24
N LEU A 12 -3.84 7.31 -2.56
CA LEU A 12 -4.06 6.08 -1.80
C LEU A 12 -4.89 6.33 -0.54
N ASP A 13 -4.72 7.47 0.13
CA ASP A 13 -5.54 7.86 1.28
C ASP A 13 -7.01 7.97 0.88
N ASP A 14 -7.33 8.67 -0.21
CA ASP A 14 -8.70 8.81 -0.73
C ASP A 14 -9.31 7.45 -1.11
N LEU A 15 -8.55 6.61 -1.81
CA LEU A 15 -9.03 5.31 -2.28
C LEU A 15 -9.22 4.29 -1.16
N LEU A 16 -8.27 4.19 -0.22
CA LEU A 16 -8.19 3.09 0.73
C LEU A 16 -8.85 3.42 2.07
N LEU A 17 -8.71 4.66 2.56
CA LEU A 17 -9.24 5.04 3.88
C LEU A 17 -10.77 5.22 3.88
N ALA A 18 -11.40 5.27 2.71
CA ALA A 18 -12.86 5.17 2.59
C ALA A 18 -13.40 3.81 3.08
N HIS A 19 -12.57 2.76 3.11
CA HIS A 19 -12.98 1.44 3.57
C HIS A 19 -12.78 1.29 5.10
N PRO A 20 -13.82 0.98 5.89
CA PRO A 20 -13.77 1.05 7.37
C PRO A 20 -12.80 0.06 8.02
N LEU A 21 -12.45 -1.03 7.33
CA LEU A 21 -11.47 -2.01 7.80
C LEU A 21 -10.01 -1.66 7.48
N VAL A 22 -9.78 -0.58 6.73
CA VAL A 22 -8.45 -0.14 6.35
C VAL A 22 -7.98 0.99 7.26
N ARG A 23 -6.72 0.92 7.67
CA ARG A 23 -6.06 1.98 8.44
C ARG A 23 -4.70 2.31 7.83
N ALA A 24 -4.31 3.57 7.93
CA ALA A 24 -2.95 4.01 7.66
C ALA A 24 -1.98 3.50 8.74
N GLY A 25 -0.70 3.43 8.39
CA GLY A 25 0.39 2.99 9.22
C GLY A 25 1.73 3.20 8.52
N LYS A 26 2.78 2.53 8.99
CA LYS A 26 4.11 2.60 8.39
C LYS A 26 4.75 1.22 8.28
N MET A 27 5.46 1.00 7.18
CA MET A 27 6.33 -0.16 6.95
C MET A 27 7.72 0.34 6.60
N PHE A 28 8.73 0.01 7.42
CA PHE A 28 10.12 0.47 7.22
C PHE A 28 10.27 2.00 7.03
N GLY A 29 9.39 2.78 7.66
CA GLY A 29 9.38 4.24 7.56
C GLY A 29 8.55 4.80 6.40
N TYR A 30 8.11 3.97 5.45
CA TYR A 30 7.21 4.37 4.36
C TYR A 30 5.75 4.32 4.82
N PRO A 31 4.87 5.19 4.28
CA PRO A 31 3.44 5.06 4.52
C PRO A 31 2.90 3.74 3.99
N ALA A 32 2.01 3.12 4.76
CA ALA A 32 1.45 1.81 4.48
C ALA A 32 0.01 1.72 4.94
N TYR A 33 -0.72 0.76 4.37
CA TYR A 33 -2.13 0.52 4.63
C TYR A 33 -2.35 -0.91 5.08
N TYR A 34 -3.21 -1.07 6.08
CA TYR A 34 -3.49 -2.36 6.71
C TYR A 34 -4.98 -2.63 6.72
N ALA A 35 -5.37 -3.80 6.22
CA ALA A 35 -6.71 -4.36 6.45
C ALA A 35 -6.67 -5.14 7.78
N GLY A 36 -7.23 -4.55 8.84
CA GLY A 36 -7.09 -5.05 10.21
C GLY A 36 -5.62 -5.15 10.67
N LYS A 37 -5.13 -6.39 10.85
CA LYS A 37 -3.74 -6.67 11.27
C LYS A 37 -2.78 -6.99 10.11
N LYS A 38 -3.26 -7.04 8.86
CA LYS A 38 -2.48 -7.47 7.69
C LYS A 38 -2.17 -6.28 6.78
N LEU A 39 -0.91 -6.16 6.36
CA LEU A 39 -0.49 -5.19 5.33
C LEU A 39 -1.17 -5.51 4.00
N CYS A 40 -1.77 -4.52 3.34
CA CYS A 40 -2.38 -4.67 2.02
C CYS A 40 -1.71 -3.81 0.94
N ALA A 41 -1.25 -2.61 1.28
CA ALA A 41 -0.56 -1.71 0.35
C ALA A 41 0.54 -0.91 1.07
N CYS A 42 1.56 -0.47 0.33
CA CYS A 42 2.54 0.50 0.82
C CYS A 42 3.04 1.40 -0.31
N LEU A 43 3.46 2.60 0.06
CA LEU A 43 4.32 3.40 -0.82
C LEU A 43 5.74 2.88 -0.72
N TYR A 44 6.44 2.84 -1.85
CA TYR A 44 7.83 2.46 -1.89
C TYR A 44 8.51 3.16 -3.05
N GLU A 45 9.43 4.07 -2.75
CA GLU A 45 10.13 4.88 -3.75
C GLU A 45 9.15 5.54 -4.74
N GLU A 46 9.27 5.25 -6.04
CA GLU A 46 8.41 5.77 -7.11
C GLU A 46 7.24 4.84 -7.45
N GLY A 47 6.81 3.99 -6.52
CA GLY A 47 5.73 3.03 -6.77
C GLY A 47 4.86 2.69 -5.57
N VAL A 48 3.91 1.79 -5.84
CA VAL A 48 2.97 1.25 -4.85
C VAL A 48 3.15 -0.26 -4.80
N GLY A 49 3.50 -0.78 -3.62
CA GLY A 49 3.51 -2.21 -3.34
C GLY A 49 2.12 -2.68 -2.97
N LEU A 50 1.65 -3.79 -3.56
CA LEU A 50 0.37 -4.42 -3.25
C LEU A 50 0.58 -5.85 -2.79
N LYS A 51 -0.07 -6.24 -1.70
CA LYS A 51 -0.04 -7.62 -1.22
C LYS A 51 -1.13 -8.42 -1.90
N LEU A 52 -0.71 -9.39 -2.71
CA LEU A 52 -1.61 -10.28 -3.47
C LEU A 52 -1.38 -11.75 -3.09
N PRO A 53 -2.39 -12.62 -3.27
CA PRO A 53 -2.17 -14.07 -3.29
C PRO A 53 -1.18 -14.46 -4.40
N ALA A 54 -0.36 -15.49 -4.15
CA ALA A 54 0.70 -15.91 -5.08
C ALA A 54 0.19 -16.12 -6.52
N ALA A 55 -0.91 -16.86 -6.68
CA ALA A 55 -1.51 -17.10 -7.99
C ALA A 55 -1.96 -15.81 -8.73
N SER A 56 -2.36 -14.77 -7.99
CA SER A 56 -2.72 -13.48 -8.59
C SER A 56 -1.47 -12.70 -9.03
N ALA A 57 -0.40 -12.72 -8.22
CA ALA A 57 0.87 -12.11 -8.58
C ALA A 57 1.48 -12.79 -9.82
N GLU A 58 1.51 -14.12 -9.86
CA GLU A 58 2.00 -14.88 -11.02
C GLU A 58 1.26 -14.55 -12.31
N ARG A 59 -0.07 -14.33 -12.24
CA ARG A 59 -0.87 -13.96 -13.41
C ARG A 59 -0.51 -12.58 -13.96
N LEU A 60 -0.08 -11.64 -13.10
CA LEU A 60 0.26 -10.27 -13.51
C LEU A 60 1.69 -10.15 -14.07
N LEU A 61 2.52 -11.16 -13.86
CA LEU A 61 3.92 -11.21 -14.34
C LEU A 61 4.06 -11.88 -15.71
N ARG A 62 2.94 -12.28 -16.33
CA ARG A 62 2.88 -12.91 -17.67
C ARG A 62 2.28 -11.94 -18.66
#